data_AF-A0A494YST3-F1
#
_entry.id   AF-A0A494YST3-F1
#
_cell.length_a   1.000
_cell.length_b   1.000
_cell.length_c   1.000
_cell.angle_alpha   90.00
_cell.angle_beta   90.00
_cell.angle_gamma   90.00
#
_symmetry.space_group_name_H-M   'P 1'
#
loop_
_entity.id
_entity.type
_entity.pdbx_description
1 polymer ?
#
loop_
_entity_poly.entity_id
_entity_poly.type
_entity_poly.pdbx_seq_one_letter_code
_entity_poly.pdbx_strand_id
1 'polypeptide(L)'
;MNPQKRNLIWCTPSSVKRIIAKKGRGSYCLEEKNEYAYLAYIFGDAIYKARKANRLSQQELAERLGIDVKHVGNLENGWNLPRLSTAIKIREHLGISIDEAIDEILKEKESRKDTD
;
A
#
# COMPACT_ATOMS: atom_id res chain seq x y z
N MET A 1 28.19 21.54 2.00
CA MET A 1 26.93 22.31 1.84
C MET A 1 26.71 22.56 0.36
N ASN A 2 25.63 22.08 -0.23
CA ASN A 2 25.19 22.53 -1.55
C ASN A 2 23.65 22.62 -1.55
N PRO A 3 23.07 23.82 -1.44
CA PRO A 3 21.65 24.07 -1.57
C PRO A 3 21.28 24.17 -3.06
N GLN A 4 19.98 24.21 -3.38
CA GLN A 4 19.38 24.36 -4.74
C GLN A 4 18.91 23.05 -5.40
N LYS A 5 17.83 22.48 -4.87
CA LYS A 5 16.74 21.95 -5.73
C LYS A 5 15.42 22.55 -5.25
N ARG A 6 15.13 23.74 -5.76
CA ARG A 6 13.81 24.41 -5.67
C ARG A 6 13.16 24.33 -7.05
N ASN A 7 11.85 24.14 -7.05
CA ASN A 7 10.90 24.25 -8.16
C ASN A 7 10.82 23.06 -9.11
N LEU A 8 9.74 22.29 -8.99
CA LEU A 8 9.07 21.65 -10.13
C LEU A 8 7.54 21.79 -9.97
N ILE A 9 6.96 22.53 -10.90
CA ILE A 9 5.53 22.77 -11.10
C ILE A 9 5.00 21.67 -12.04
N TRP A 10 4.20 20.76 -11.46
CA TRP A 10 3.03 20.04 -11.95
C TRP A 10 2.71 19.96 -13.47
N CYS A 11 2.79 18.75 -14.06
CA CYS A 11 1.93 18.16 -15.14
C CYS A 11 2.64 16.96 -15.82
N THR A 12 2.06 15.84 -16.29
CA THR A 12 0.68 15.34 -16.47
C THR A 12 0.61 13.79 -16.34
N PRO A 13 -0.58 13.19 -16.08
CA PRO A 13 -0.74 11.82 -15.57
C PRO A 13 -1.41 10.84 -16.55
N SER A 14 -0.72 10.40 -17.61
CA SER A 14 -1.26 9.30 -18.46
C SER A 14 -0.99 7.89 -17.93
N SER A 15 -0.03 7.66 -17.03
CA SER A 15 0.33 6.29 -16.60
C SER A 15 -0.06 5.93 -15.16
N VAL A 16 -0.16 6.90 -14.24
CA VAL A 16 -0.49 6.68 -12.80
C VAL A 16 -1.96 7.00 -12.47
N LYS A 17 -2.71 7.44 -13.48
CA LYS A 17 -4.13 7.17 -13.62
C LYS A 17 -4.32 6.47 -14.97
N ARG A 18 -4.34 5.15 -14.95
CA ARG A 18 -5.35 4.55 -14.09
C ARG A 18 -4.90 3.97 -12.74
N ILE A 19 -3.71 4.26 -12.22
CA ILE A 19 -3.25 3.69 -10.94
C ILE A 19 -4.13 4.09 -9.72
N ILE A 20 -4.71 5.29 -9.59
CA ILE A 20 -5.72 5.57 -8.52
C ILE A 20 -6.78 6.60 -8.95
N ALA A 21 -7.92 6.17 -9.49
CA ALA A 21 -9.02 7.04 -9.91
C ALA A 21 -9.83 7.59 -8.71
N LYS A 22 -9.62 8.88 -8.37
CA LYS A 22 -10.54 9.82 -7.67
C LYS A 22 -11.35 9.27 -6.46
N LYS A 23 -10.86 9.54 -5.23
CA LYS A 23 -11.50 10.32 -4.13
C LYS A 23 -10.89 9.92 -2.77
N GLY A 24 -10.04 10.79 -2.22
CA GLY A 24 -9.71 10.83 -0.79
C GLY A 24 -8.54 9.98 -0.32
N ARG A 25 -7.61 10.65 0.39
CA ARG A 25 -6.57 10.14 1.32
C ARG A 25 -5.22 9.69 0.72
N GLY A 26 -4.37 10.67 0.40
CA GLY A 26 -2.90 10.54 0.43
C GLY A 26 -2.18 10.87 -0.88
N SER A 27 -1.20 11.77 -0.81
CA SER A 27 -0.43 12.33 -1.94
C SER A 27 1.02 11.86 -1.86
N TYR A 28 1.51 11.12 -2.86
CA TYR A 28 2.91 10.67 -2.96
C TYR A 28 3.69 11.47 -4.01
N CYS A 29 4.92 11.84 -3.67
CA CYS A 29 5.92 12.38 -4.60
C CYS A 29 6.62 11.19 -5.31
N LEU A 30 6.73 11.24 -6.64
CA LEU A 30 7.23 10.15 -7.48
C LEU A 30 8.54 10.57 -8.18
N GLU A 31 9.60 9.79 -7.98
CA GLU A 31 10.65 9.58 -8.98
C GLU A 31 10.76 8.06 -9.22
N GLU A 32 11.11 7.65 -10.44
CA GLU A 32 10.67 6.40 -11.07
C GLU A 32 11.11 5.06 -10.44
N LYS A 33 10.24 4.05 -10.65
CA LYS A 33 10.26 2.62 -10.24
C LYS A 33 9.98 2.31 -8.78
N ASN A 34 8.99 2.95 -8.17
CA ASN A 34 8.57 2.58 -6.82
C ASN A 34 7.65 1.33 -6.81
N GLU A 35 8.18 0.18 -7.25
CA GLU A 35 7.56 -1.14 -7.03
C GLU A 35 7.15 -1.32 -5.57
N TYR A 36 7.96 -0.77 -4.67
CA TYR A 36 7.70 -0.77 -3.23
C TYR A 36 6.43 -0.01 -2.84
N ALA A 37 6.14 1.14 -3.46
CA ALA A 37 4.89 1.86 -3.25
C ALA A 37 3.67 1.10 -3.77
N TYR A 38 3.83 0.38 -4.88
CA TYR A 38 2.77 -0.46 -5.42
C TYR A 38 2.48 -1.67 -4.51
N LEU A 39 3.53 -2.35 -4.03
CA LEU A 39 3.40 -3.41 -3.02
C LEU A 39 2.77 -2.88 -1.73
N ALA A 40 3.20 -1.71 -1.25
CA ALA A 40 2.62 -1.06 -0.07
C ALA A 40 1.13 -0.77 -0.25
N TYR A 41 0.73 -0.30 -1.43
CA TYR A 41 -0.67 -0.06 -1.75
C TYR A 41 -1.50 -1.33 -1.74
N ILE A 42 -1.08 -2.38 -2.44
CA ILE A 42 -1.86 -3.62 -2.50
C ILE A 42 -1.95 -4.28 -1.13
N PHE A 43 -0.86 -4.28 -0.38
CA PHE A 43 -0.86 -4.76 1.00
C PHE A 43 -1.85 -3.94 1.85
N GLY A 44 -1.77 -2.61 1.77
CA GLY A 44 -2.66 -1.71 2.49
C GLY A 44 -4.14 -1.94 2.19
N ASP A 45 -4.47 -2.13 0.91
CA ASP A 45 -5.83 -2.44 0.46
C ASP A 45 -6.32 -3.80 0.98
N ALA A 46 -5.46 -4.82 1.00
CA ALA A 46 -5.78 -6.12 1.58
C ALA A 46 -6.09 -6.02 3.09
N ILE A 47 -5.25 -5.31 3.87
CA ILE A 47 -5.52 -5.04 5.29
C ILE A 47 -6.87 -4.35 5.45
N TYR A 48 -7.12 -3.29 4.67
CA TYR A 48 -8.35 -2.51 4.75
C TYR A 48 -9.58 -3.39 4.50
N LYS A 49 -9.56 -4.17 3.42
CA LYS A 49 -10.66 -5.08 3.04
C LYS A 49 -10.93 -6.11 4.14
N ALA A 50 -9.90 -6.78 4.63
CA ALA A 50 -10.04 -7.79 5.66
C ALA A 50 -10.51 -7.20 7.00
N ARG A 51 -9.99 -6.03 7.39
CA ARG A 51 -10.46 -5.32 8.58
C ARG A 51 -11.95 -5.01 8.48
N LYS A 52 -12.40 -4.51 7.32
CA LYS A 52 -13.81 -4.21 7.08
C LYS A 52 -14.69 -5.45 7.04
N ALA A 53 -14.23 -6.55 6.46
CA ALA A 53 -14.92 -7.84 6.49
C ALA A 53 -15.13 -8.33 7.94
N ASN A 54 -14.14 -8.10 8.81
CA ASN A 54 -14.23 -8.40 10.24
C ASN A 54 -14.97 -7.32 11.07
N ARG A 55 -15.52 -6.27 10.43
CA ARG A 55 -16.23 -5.15 11.06
C ARG A 55 -15.45 -4.40 12.14
N LEU A 56 -14.12 -4.37 12.02
CA LEU A 56 -13.25 -3.69 12.97
C LEU A 56 -13.02 -2.22 12.57
N SER A 57 -12.95 -1.34 13.55
CA SER A 57 -12.36 0.00 13.43
C SER A 57 -10.82 -0.09 13.34
N GLN A 58 -10.17 1.00 12.92
CA GLN A 58 -8.70 1.05 12.92
C GLN A 58 -8.13 0.98 14.35
N GLN A 59 -8.87 1.49 15.33
CA GLN A 59 -8.52 1.42 16.75
C GLN A 59 -8.52 -0.03 17.26
N GLU A 60 -9.59 -0.77 17.01
CA GLU A 60 -9.69 -2.18 17.44
C GLU A 60 -8.65 -3.05 16.75
N LEU A 61 -8.33 -2.79 15.47
CA LEU A 61 -7.25 -3.50 14.79
C LEU A 61 -5.89 -3.16 15.40
N ALA A 62 -5.62 -1.88 15.68
CA ALA A 62 -4.39 -1.43 16.31
C ALA A 62 -4.17 -2.11 17.68
N GLU A 63 -5.22 -2.19 18.50
CA GLU A 63 -5.22 -2.89 19.78
C GLU A 63 -4.90 -4.37 19.64
N ARG A 64 -5.55 -5.08 18.69
CA ARG A 64 -5.27 -6.50 18.42
C ARG A 64 -3.84 -6.74 17.98
N LEU A 65 -3.30 -5.87 17.12
CA LEU A 65 -1.93 -5.97 16.62
C LEU A 65 -0.88 -5.48 17.63
N GLY A 66 -1.30 -4.74 18.67
CA GLY A 66 -0.41 -4.06 19.61
C GLY A 66 0.47 -3.02 18.91
N ILE A 67 -0.10 -2.23 18.00
CA ILE A 67 0.58 -1.14 17.29
C ILE A 67 -0.23 0.16 17.40
N ASP A 68 0.37 1.28 17.02
CA ASP A 68 -0.31 2.58 17.01
C ASP A 68 -1.38 2.65 15.89
N VAL A 69 -2.50 3.32 16.17
CA VAL A 69 -3.63 3.51 15.22
C VAL A 69 -3.19 4.27 13.98
N LYS A 70 -2.30 5.25 14.13
CA LYS A 70 -1.65 5.94 13.01
C LYS A 70 -0.83 4.98 12.18
N HIS A 71 -0.18 3.98 12.80
CA HIS A 71 0.54 2.95 12.08
C HIS A 71 -0.42 2.14 11.21
N VAL A 72 -1.57 1.70 11.75
CA VAL A 72 -2.63 1.03 10.95
C VAL A 72 -3.08 1.91 9.79
N GLY A 73 -3.37 3.18 10.04
CA GLY A 73 -3.74 4.13 8.98
C GLY A 73 -2.67 4.29 7.91
N ASN A 74 -1.39 4.32 8.29
CA ASN A 74 -0.28 4.40 7.34
C ASN A 74 -0.18 3.14 6.47
N LEU A 75 -0.38 1.95 7.06
CA LEU A 75 -0.40 0.69 6.32
C LEU A 75 -1.56 0.65 5.32
N GLU A 76 -2.78 0.94 5.78
CA GLU A 76 -3.98 0.88 4.93
C GLU A 76 -3.95 1.86 3.75
N ASN A 77 -3.28 3.00 3.90
CA ASN A 77 -3.12 3.97 2.82
C ASN A 77 -1.85 3.74 1.98
N GLY A 78 -1.10 2.67 2.24
CA GLY A 78 0.11 2.29 1.50
C GLY A 78 1.33 3.20 1.73
N TRP A 79 1.36 3.95 2.84
CA TRP A 79 2.50 4.86 3.12
C TRP A 79 3.74 4.09 3.51
N ASN A 80 3.53 2.97 4.18
CA ASN A 80 4.57 2.07 4.62
C ASN A 80 4.15 0.64 4.32
N LEU A 81 5.11 -0.21 4.00
CA LEU A 81 4.94 -1.65 4.14
C LEU A 81 5.05 -2.04 5.62
N PRO A 82 4.30 -3.05 6.08
CA PRO A 82 4.46 -3.56 7.41
C PRO A 82 5.82 -4.24 7.56
N ARG A 83 6.41 -4.12 8.75
CA ARG A 83 7.54 -4.96 9.11
C ARG A 83 7.10 -6.42 9.15
N LEU A 84 8.04 -7.35 8.97
CA LEU A 84 7.74 -8.79 9.00
C LEU A 84 6.99 -9.22 10.27
N SER A 85 7.35 -8.67 11.44
CA SER A 85 6.65 -8.93 12.69
C SER A 85 5.19 -8.46 12.68
N THR A 86 4.92 -7.29 12.10
CA THR A 86 3.56 -6.76 11.95
C THR A 86 2.76 -7.57 10.92
N ALA A 87 3.41 -7.98 9.82
CA ALA A 87 2.82 -8.84 8.80
C ALA A 87 2.35 -10.19 9.36
N ILE A 88 3.15 -10.84 10.22
CA ILE A 88 2.76 -12.09 10.90
C ILE A 88 1.52 -11.88 11.77
N LYS A 89 1.49 -10.82 12.58
CA LYS A 89 0.33 -10.49 13.42
C LYS A 89 -0.92 -10.21 12.59
N ILE A 90 -0.76 -9.51 11.46
CA ILE A 90 -1.87 -9.25 10.52
C ILE A 90 -2.42 -10.58 9.99
N ARG A 91 -1.57 -11.51 9.59
CA ARG A 91 -1.97 -12.85 9.15
C ARG A 91 -2.74 -13.59 10.26
N GLU A 92 -2.21 -13.60 11.48
CA GLU A 92 -2.83 -14.29 12.63
C GLU A 92 -4.21 -13.72 13.00
N HIS A 93 -4.36 -12.39 12.98
CA HIS A 93 -5.58 -11.73 13.46
C HIS A 93 -6.62 -11.44 12.39
N LEU A 94 -6.23 -11.31 11.12
CA LEU A 94 -7.14 -11.02 10.01
C LEU A 94 -7.29 -12.19 9.04
N GLY A 95 -6.51 -13.26 9.18
CA GLY A 95 -6.55 -14.43 8.29
C GLY A 95 -6.08 -14.14 6.86
N ILE A 96 -5.35 -13.04 6.66
CA ILE A 96 -4.85 -12.65 5.34
C ILE A 96 -3.53 -13.39 5.07
N SER A 97 -3.49 -14.19 4.01
CA SER A 97 -2.22 -14.63 3.45
C SER A 97 -1.67 -13.55 2.54
N ILE A 98 -0.53 -12.97 2.93
CA ILE A 98 0.11 -11.87 2.22
C ILE A 98 0.63 -12.33 0.86
N ASP A 99 1.09 -13.57 0.81
CA ASP A 99 1.44 -14.36 -0.36
C ASP A 99 0.31 -14.36 -1.39
N GLU A 100 -0.95 -14.62 -1.00
CA GLU A 100 -2.08 -14.62 -1.94
C GLU A 100 -2.28 -13.25 -2.61
N ALA A 101 -2.21 -12.17 -1.82
CA ALA A 101 -2.34 -10.81 -2.36
C ALA A 101 -1.16 -10.42 -3.27
N ILE A 102 0.05 -10.93 -3.01
CA ILE A 102 1.24 -10.69 -3.83
C ILE A 102 1.21 -11.53 -5.11
N ASP A 103 0.73 -12.78 -5.03
CA ASP A 103 0.68 -13.71 -6.15
C ASP A 103 -0.27 -13.21 -7.26
N GLU A 104 -1.40 -12.59 -6.89
CA GLU A 104 -2.29 -11.93 -7.84
C GLU A 104 -1.55 -10.82 -8.61
N ILE A 105 -0.75 -10.01 -7.91
CA ILE A 105 0.04 -8.93 -8.51
C ILE A 105 1.13 -9.47 -9.46
N LEU A 106 1.80 -10.54 -9.06
CA LEU A 106 2.90 -11.12 -9.84
C LEU A 106 2.37 -11.74 -11.14
N LYS A 107 1.24 -12.44 -11.10
CA LYS A 107 0.55 -12.96 -12.29
C LYS A 107 0.18 -11.85 -13.28
N GLU A 108 -0.30 -10.71 -12.78
CA GLU A 108 -0.61 -9.53 -13.60
C GLU A 108 0.65 -8.88 -14.22
N LYS A 109 1.83 -9.05 -13.63
CA LYS A 109 3.09 -8.56 -14.20
C LYS A 109 3.67 -9.51 -15.25
N GLU A 110 3.57 -10.81 -15.05
CA GLU A 110 4.08 -11.82 -15.98
C GLU A 110 3.31 -11.85 -17.29
N SER A 111 1.98 -11.77 -17.23
CA SER A 111 1.10 -11.69 -18.42
C SER A 111 1.33 -10.48 -19.34
N ARG A 112 2.13 -9.49 -18.91
CA ARG A 112 2.52 -8.32 -19.72
C ARG A 112 3.89 -8.45 -20.37
N LYS A 113 4.65 -9.52 -20.08
CA LYS A 113 6.00 -9.74 -20.63
C LYS A 113 6.03 -10.60 -21.90
N ASP A 114 4.91 -11.19 -22.31
CA ASP A 114 4.85 -12.12 -23.44
C ASP A 114 4.59 -11.46 -24.81
N THR A 115 4.69 -10.14 -24.92
CA THR A 115 4.43 -9.39 -26.17
C THR A 115 5.64 -8.64 -26.75
N ASP A 116 6.87 -9.05 -26.41
CA ASP A 116 8.09 -8.60 -27.10
C ASP A 116 8.79 -9.76 -27.84
#